data_AF-A0A918K5K9-F1
#
_entry.id   AF-A0A918K5K9-F1
#
_cell.length_a   1.000
_cell.length_b   1.000
_cell.length_c   1.000
_cell.angle_alpha   90.00
_cell.angle_beta   90.00
_cell.angle_gamma   90.00
#
_symmetry.space_group_name_H-M   'P 1'
#
loop_
_entity.id
_entity.type
_entity.pdbx_description
1 polymer ?
#
loop_
_entity_poly.entity_id
_entity_poly.type
_entity_poly.pdbx_seq_one_letter_code
_entity_poly.pdbx_strand_id
1 'polypeptide(L)'
;MDWAREEQLLAERAQSLIEEGVQLQSMESLEQLEHWDDSVNTFLERLNNDLNTGRFASRRLKRRLDQLIHLYTQVLSAIAELEADKAAHTAELKEARWAING
;
A
#
# COMPACT_ATOMS: atom_id res chain seq x y z
N MET A 1 -7.96 -7.10 -29.69
CA MET A 1 -7.64 -6.97 -28.25
C MET A 1 -8.84 -7.45 -27.47
N ASP A 2 -8.62 -8.31 -26.48
CA ASP A 2 -9.67 -8.88 -25.63
C ASP A 2 -9.72 -8.12 -24.30
N TRP A 3 -10.54 -7.06 -24.27
CA TRP A 3 -10.69 -6.18 -23.11
C TRP A 3 -11.21 -6.91 -21.86
N ALA A 4 -11.99 -7.98 -22.05
CA ALA A 4 -12.49 -8.78 -20.94
C ALA A 4 -11.36 -9.53 -20.24
N ARG A 5 -10.39 -10.04 -21.01
CA ARG A 5 -9.19 -10.69 -20.48
C ARG A 5 -8.29 -9.72 -19.72
N GLU A 6 -8.10 -8.52 -20.24
CA GLU A 6 -7.29 -7.50 -19.56
C GLU A 6 -7.93 -7.02 -18.25
N GLU A 7 -9.24 -6.81 -18.25
CA GLU A 7 -9.97 -6.45 -17.03
C GLU A 7 -9.94 -7.58 -15.97
N GLN A 8 -9.98 -8.84 -16.41
CA GLN A 8 -9.82 -9.99 -15.53
C GLN A 8 -8.43 -9.99 -14.87
N LEU A 9 -7.36 -9.74 -15.63
CA LEU A 9 -6.00 -9.66 -15.10
C LEU A 9 -5.85 -8.52 -14.08
N LEU A 10 -6.46 -7.36 -14.33
CA LEU A 10 -6.48 -6.25 -13.37
C LEU A 10 -7.22 -6.63 -12.08
N ALA A 11 -8.35 -7.34 -12.20
CA ALA A 11 -9.12 -7.80 -11.05
C ALA A 11 -8.39 -8.88 -10.23
N GLU A 12 -7.62 -9.73 -10.89
CA GLU A 12 -6.74 -10.73 -10.24
C GLU A 12 -5.54 -10.05 -9.56
N ARG A 13 -4.90 -9.07 -10.21
CA ARG A 13 -3.82 -8.31 -9.59
C ARG A 13 -4.29 -7.51 -8.37
N ALA A 14 -5.45 -6.87 -8.46
CA ALA A 14 -6.06 -6.20 -7.30
C ALA A 14 -6.32 -7.17 -6.14
N GLN A 15 -6.69 -8.42 -6.42
CA GLN A 15 -6.85 -9.45 -5.38
C GLN A 15 -5.55 -9.75 -4.67
N SER A 16 -4.47 -9.97 -5.43
CA SER A 16 -3.15 -10.29 -4.90
C SER A 16 -2.69 -9.20 -3.96
N LEU A 17 -2.83 -7.94 -4.38
CA LEU A 17 -2.46 -6.78 -3.55
C LEU A 17 -3.31 -6.69 -2.28
N ILE A 18 -4.61 -7.04 -2.34
CA ILE A 18 -5.46 -7.12 -1.15
C ILE A 18 -4.97 -8.21 -0.20
N GLU A 19 -4.69 -9.41 -0.70
CA GLU A 19 -4.24 -10.54 0.11
C GLU A 19 -2.87 -10.27 0.76
N GLU A 20 -1.94 -9.69 0.00
CA GLU A 20 -0.65 -9.22 0.49
C GLU A 20 -0.83 -8.15 1.59
N GLY A 21 -1.67 -7.14 1.35
CA GLY A 21 -1.89 -6.05 2.31
C GLY A 21 -2.52 -6.53 3.63
N VAL A 22 -3.45 -7.51 3.57
CA VAL A 22 -4.04 -8.11 4.77
C VAL A 22 -3.00 -8.87 5.60
N GLN A 23 -2.05 -9.55 4.94
CA GLN A 23 -0.96 -10.23 5.66
C GLN A 23 -0.04 -9.21 6.36
N LEU A 24 0.22 -8.09 5.68
CA LEU A 24 1.09 -7.02 6.18
C LEU A 24 0.52 -6.26 7.39
N GLN A 25 -0.80 -6.25 7.60
CA GLN A 25 -1.41 -5.64 8.80
C GLN A 25 -0.94 -6.26 10.12
N SER A 26 -0.39 -7.47 10.06
CA SER A 26 0.17 -8.18 11.23
C SER A 26 1.69 -8.12 11.32
N MET A 27 2.35 -7.38 10.41
CA MET A 27 3.80 -7.32 10.28
C MET A 27 4.35 -5.96 10.75
N GLU A 28 5.46 -5.96 11.47
CA GLU A 28 6.17 -4.76 11.95
C GLU A 28 7.32 -4.32 11.00
N SER A 29 7.35 -4.85 9.77
CA SER A 29 8.44 -4.58 8.83
C SER A 29 8.10 -3.38 7.93
N LEU A 30 8.70 -2.23 8.24
CA LEU A 30 8.57 -1.01 7.41
C LEU A 30 8.96 -1.26 5.94
N GLU A 31 10.05 -1.98 5.69
CA GLU A 31 10.53 -2.30 4.34
C GLU A 31 9.49 -3.08 3.52
N GLN A 32 8.79 -4.04 4.13
CA GLN A 32 7.74 -4.81 3.44
C GLN A 32 6.49 -3.97 3.19
N LEU A 33 6.15 -3.08 4.12
CA LEU A 33 5.03 -2.15 3.96
C LEU A 33 5.30 -1.13 2.85
N GLU A 34 6.52 -0.58 2.77
CA GLU A 34 6.99 0.30 1.68
C GLU A 34 6.99 -0.42 0.33
N HIS A 35 7.47 -1.67 0.27
CA HIS A 35 7.48 -2.43 -0.98
C HIS A 35 6.07 -2.73 -1.52
N TRP A 36 5.14 -2.98 -0.61
CA TRP A 36 3.74 -3.16 -0.95
C TRP A 36 3.09 -1.84 -1.38
N ASP A 37 3.43 -0.73 -0.72
CA ASP A 37 3.00 0.62 -1.10
C ASP A 37 3.37 0.95 -2.55
N ASP A 38 4.64 0.75 -2.91
CA ASP A 38 5.14 0.91 -4.28
C ASP A 38 4.38 0.04 -5.29
N SER A 39 4.06 -1.20 -4.90
CA SER A 39 3.33 -2.15 -5.73
C SER A 39 1.88 -1.73 -5.98
N VAL A 40 1.22 -1.17 -4.96
CA VAL A 40 -0.13 -0.59 -5.08
C VAL A 40 -0.11 0.66 -5.95
N ASN A 41 0.85 1.56 -5.73
CA ASN A 41 0.99 2.79 -6.52
C ASN A 41 1.23 2.50 -8.01
N THR A 42 2.14 1.58 -8.32
CA THR A 42 2.40 1.12 -9.70
C THR A 42 1.13 0.55 -10.36
N PHE A 43 0.33 -0.21 -9.60
CA PHE A 43 -0.92 -0.76 -10.10
C PHE A 43 -1.97 0.33 -10.37
N LEU A 44 -2.10 1.31 -9.47
CA LEU A 44 -3.03 2.42 -9.62
C LEU A 44 -2.65 3.33 -10.80
N GLU A 45 -1.37 3.60 -11.02
CA GLU A 45 -0.90 4.37 -12.18
C GLU A 45 -1.27 3.68 -13.50
N ARG A 46 -1.02 2.37 -13.59
CA ARG A 46 -1.41 1.57 -14.76
C ARG A 46 -2.93 1.63 -14.97
N LEU A 47 -3.68 1.42 -13.90
CA LEU A 47 -5.14 1.45 -13.94
C LEU A 47 -5.67 2.84 -14.36
N ASN A 48 -5.04 3.93 -13.92
CA ASN A 48 -5.44 5.28 -14.29
C ASN A 48 -5.19 5.57 -15.78
N ASN A 49 -4.05 5.13 -16.31
CA ASN A 49 -3.76 5.19 -17.74
C ASN A 49 -4.79 4.40 -18.56
N ASP A 50 -5.15 3.23 -18.07
CA ASP A 50 -6.11 2.31 -18.68
C ASP A 50 -7.57 2.86 -18.57
N LEU A 51 -7.96 3.47 -17.45
CA LEU A 51 -9.28 4.09 -17.24
C LEU A 51 -9.50 5.34 -18.09
N ASN A 52 -8.47 6.16 -18.30
CA ASN A 52 -8.54 7.35 -19.15
C ASN A 52 -8.84 7.02 -20.62
N THR A 53 -8.65 5.77 -21.04
CA THR A 53 -9.05 5.32 -22.38
C THR A 53 -10.55 4.95 -22.48
N GLY A 54 -11.30 5.01 -21.37
CA GLY A 54 -12.74 4.77 -21.32
C GLY A 54 -13.14 3.29 -21.43
N ARG A 55 -12.21 2.36 -21.21
CA ARG A 55 -12.33 0.95 -21.60
C ARG A 55 -12.86 -0.01 -20.52
N PHE A 56 -13.03 0.44 -19.28
CA PHE A 56 -13.39 -0.44 -18.16
C PHE A 56 -14.80 -0.17 -17.63
N ALA A 57 -15.61 -1.24 -17.57
CA ALA A 57 -17.02 -1.15 -17.19
C ALA A 57 -17.43 -2.15 -16.10
N SER A 58 -16.62 -3.14 -15.70
CA SER A 58 -17.15 -4.08 -14.70
C SER A 58 -17.23 -3.53 -13.29
N ARG A 59 -18.36 -3.89 -12.68
CA ARG A 59 -18.61 -3.76 -11.25
C ARG A 59 -17.69 -4.62 -10.39
N ARG A 60 -17.02 -5.63 -10.95
CA ARG A 60 -16.12 -6.52 -10.21
C ARG A 60 -14.78 -5.82 -9.95
N LEU A 61 -14.19 -5.22 -11.00
CA LEU A 61 -12.95 -4.46 -10.87
C LEU A 61 -13.16 -3.25 -9.95
N LYS A 62 -14.24 -2.48 -10.14
CA LYS A 62 -14.57 -1.34 -9.26
C LYS A 62 -14.62 -1.72 -7.78
N ARG A 63 -15.36 -2.78 -7.43
CA ARG A 63 -15.45 -3.25 -6.03
C ARG A 63 -14.09 -3.65 -5.45
N ARG A 64 -13.22 -4.27 -6.24
CA ARG A 64 -11.88 -4.66 -5.80
C ARG A 64 -10.97 -3.45 -5.60
N LEU A 65 -11.11 -2.43 -6.45
CA LEU A 65 -10.39 -1.17 -6.27
C LEU A 65 -10.83 -0.45 -5.01
N ASP A 66 -12.14 -0.37 -4.74
CA ASP A 66 -12.65 0.23 -3.52
C ASP A 66 -12.10 -0.49 -2.27
N GLN A 67 -12.06 -1.83 -2.29
CA GLN A 67 -11.47 -2.64 -1.22
C GLN A 67 -9.97 -2.40 -1.08
N LEU A 68 -9.24 -2.36 -2.19
CA LEU A 68 -7.79 -2.13 -2.20
C LEU A 68 -7.45 -0.74 -1.65
N ILE A 69 -8.18 0.30 -2.06
CA ILE A 69 -7.99 1.68 -1.55
C ILE A 69 -8.25 1.75 -0.05
N HIS A 70 -9.31 1.07 0.43
CA HIS A 70 -9.61 1.02 1.86
C HIS A 70 -8.47 0.37 2.65
N LEU A 71 -7.99 -0.79 2.18
CA LEU A 71 -6.87 -1.49 2.80
C LEU A 71 -5.58 -0.66 2.76
N TYR A 72 -5.31 -0.02 1.64
CA TYR A 72 -4.16 0.86 1.43
C TYR A 72 -4.12 2.01 2.43
N THR A 73 -5.26 2.63 2.72
CA THR A 73 -5.36 3.70 3.72
C THR A 73 -5.02 3.20 5.13
N GLN A 74 -5.40 1.96 5.48
CA GLN A 74 -5.08 1.36 6.77
C GLN A 74 -3.58 1.09 6.90
N VAL A 75 -2.96 0.55 5.84
CA VAL A 75 -1.52 0.26 5.82
C VAL A 75 -0.70 1.55 5.87
N LEU A 76 -1.09 2.61 5.14
CA LEU A 76 -0.43 3.92 5.24
C LEU A 76 -0.46 4.49 6.67
N SER A 77 -1.56 4.25 7.39
CA SER A 77 -1.67 4.68 8.78
C SER A 77 -0.69 3.90 9.67
N ALA A 78 -0.57 2.59 9.46
CA ALA A 78 0.41 1.75 10.18
C ALA A 78 1.86 2.15 9.87
N ILE A 79 2.19 2.50 8.62
CA ILE A 79 3.51 3.02 8.23
C ILE A 79 3.82 4.30 9.02
N ALA A 80 2.89 5.26 9.02
CA ALA A 80 3.08 6.53 9.70
C ALA A 80 3.27 6.37 11.22
N GLU A 81 2.56 5.44 11.85
CA GLU A 81 2.72 5.10 13.27
C GLU A 81 4.12 4.53 13.55
N LEU A 82 4.58 3.57 12.74
CA LEU A 82 5.92 2.97 12.89
C LEU A 82 7.06 4.00 12.69
N GLU A 83 6.90 4.91 11.74
CA GLU A 83 7.86 6.00 11.53
C GLU A 83 7.92 6.96 12.72
N ALA A 84 6.76 7.32 13.29
CA ALA A 84 6.68 8.18 14.46
C ALA A 84 7.36 7.54 15.68
N ASP A 85 7.11 6.25 15.93
CA ASP A 85 7.74 5.50 17.03
C ASP A 85 9.27 5.43 16.87
N LYS A 86 9.75 5.18 15.64
CA LYS A 86 11.19 5.17 15.33
C LYS A 86 11.83 6.54 15.55
N ALA A 87 11.14 7.61 15.19
CA ALA A 87 11.61 8.98 15.41
C ALA A 87 11.69 9.31 16.89
N ALA A 88 10.68 8.94 17.68
CA ALA A 88 10.66 9.13 19.13
C ALA A 88 11.81 8.37 19.81
N HIS A 89 12.01 7.09 19.48
CA HIS A 89 13.09 6.29 20.05
C HIS A 89 14.48 6.86 19.70
N THR A 90 14.64 7.38 18.49
CA THR A 90 15.89 8.03 18.06
C THR A 90 16.15 9.33 18.83
N ALA A 91 15.10 10.09 19.15
CA ALA A 91 15.22 11.31 19.95
C ALA A 91 15.63 10.97 21.40
N GLU A 92 15.00 9.98 22.02
CA GLU A 92 15.36 9.50 23.36
C GLU A 92 16.82 9.04 23.44
N LEU A 93 17.30 8.28 22.45
CA LEU A 93 18.71 7.85 22.41
C LEU A 93 19.68 9.04 22.28
N LYS A 94 19.31 10.08 21.53
CA LYS A 94 20.13 11.30 21.40
C LYS A 94 20.17 12.07 22.72
N GLU A 95 19.05 12.21 23.41
CA GLU A 95 18.97 12.86 24.73
C GLU A 95 19.77 12.09 25.78
N ALA A 96 19.61 10.77 25.86
CA ALA A 96 20.40 9.92 26.76
C ALA A 96 21.90 10.02 26.46
N ARG A 97 22.29 10.06 25.19
CA ARG A 97 23.69 10.23 24.79
C ARG A 97 24.25 11.60 25.18
N TRP A 98 23.45 12.66 25.10
CA TRP A 98 23.86 13.99 25.55
C TRP A 98 24.02 14.05 27.07
N ALA A 99 23.11 13.43 27.83
CA ALA A 99 23.16 13.38 29.29
C ALA A 99 24.37 12.60 29.85
N ILE A 100 24.94 11.67 29.09
CA ILE A 100 26.13 10.90 29.49
C ILE A 100 27.45 11.63 29.17
N ASN A 101 27.46 12.47 28.12
CA ASN A 101 28.68 13.13 27.63
C ASN A 101 28.78 14.62 28.01
N GLY A 102 27.77 15.19 28.67
CA GLY A 102 27.76 16.54 29.25
C GLY A 102 27.90 16.48 30.76
#